data_AF-A0A395SMX6-F1
#
_entry.id   AF-A0A395SMX6-F1
#
_cell.length_a   1.000
_cell.length_b   1.000
_cell.length_c   1.000
_cell.angle_alpha   90.00
_cell.angle_beta   90.00
_cell.angle_gamma   90.00
#
_symmetry.space_group_name_H-M   'P 1'
#
loop_
_entity.id
_entity.type
_entity.pdbx_description
1 polymer ?
#
loop_
_entity_poly.entity_id
_entity_poly.type
_entity_poly.pdbx_seq_one_letter_code
_entity_poly.pdbx_strand_id
1 'polypeptide(L)'
;MSSQDSNNMPQGPPYLPRTAGLGGRPTPSVDDPISGVMLAFFVTGAVLNMTIFQLNRRRSHKFVLSGLLFGFCMARITANVLRIAWASNPTDTSLAIAANVFTNAGVVLLFVVNLIFAQRILRAYHPNIGWSKPASWAFKFLYFAIGASLIMLITAVVYNFYTLNPHTKQQLRDIQLTGSTFLAILAFLPLPIVGLCFVLPRKMAMDKFGQGRMRTKIQLLVFTTILLSLGASFRTAVSFKVRPANDPAWYHSKACYYCFNYVIEIIVVFSYALSRFDRRFHIPDGSHAPGDYSTNKTKPQDPMYRVNTEEEVFGDDERPRTAEQNQQMQRQWEEGLKKELHNETV
;
A
#
# COMPACT_ATOMS: atom_id res chain seq x y z
N MET A 1 -31.36 -16.32 49.91
CA MET A 1 -30.07 -15.84 50.44
C MET A 1 -29.37 -15.06 49.35
N SER A 2 -29.44 -13.74 49.48
CA SER A 2 -28.86 -12.73 48.60
C SER A 2 -27.34 -12.71 48.75
N SER A 3 -26.62 -13.23 47.76
CA SER A 3 -25.18 -12.98 47.62
C SER A 3 -25.01 -11.58 47.02
N GLN A 4 -24.43 -10.70 47.83
CA GLN A 4 -24.05 -9.35 47.47
C GLN A 4 -23.15 -9.37 46.22
N ASP A 5 -23.65 -8.82 45.11
CA ASP A 5 -22.79 -8.34 44.03
C ASP A 5 -21.93 -7.21 44.59
N SER A 6 -20.73 -7.58 45.01
CA SER A 6 -19.68 -6.64 45.41
C SER A 6 -19.46 -5.64 44.28
N ASN A 7 -19.85 -4.41 44.58
CA ASN A 7 -19.80 -3.21 43.77
C ASN A 7 -18.35 -2.91 43.35
N ASN A 8 -17.88 -3.56 42.29
CA ASN A 8 -16.54 -3.37 41.74
C ASN A 8 -16.57 -2.11 40.88
N MET A 9 -16.56 -0.94 41.53
CA MET A 9 -16.35 0.32 40.83
C MET A 9 -15.05 0.19 40.03
N PRO A 10 -15.06 0.46 38.71
CA PRO A 10 -13.84 0.37 37.92
C PRO A 10 -12.80 1.33 38.51
N GLN A 11 -11.59 0.82 38.81
CA GLN A 11 -10.41 1.65 39.05
C GLN A 11 -10.35 2.72 37.94
N GLY A 12 -9.97 3.95 38.32
CA GLY A 12 -10.04 5.12 37.45
C GLY A 12 -9.43 4.91 36.05
N PRO A 13 -9.73 5.80 35.09
CA PRO A 13 -9.30 5.64 33.70
C PRO A 13 -7.76 5.49 33.63
N PRO A 14 -7.23 4.72 32.67
CA PRO A 14 -7.90 4.10 31.51
C PRO A 14 -8.54 2.73 31.77
N TYR A 15 -9.73 2.53 31.21
CA TYR A 15 -10.56 1.32 31.31
C TYR A 15 -10.35 0.35 30.15
N LEU A 16 -10.29 -0.94 30.44
CA LEU A 16 -10.22 -1.98 29.41
C LEU A 16 -11.54 -2.07 28.61
N PRO A 17 -11.48 -2.22 27.27
CA PRO A 17 -12.66 -2.42 26.44
C PRO A 17 -13.42 -3.69 26.83
N ARG A 18 -14.76 -3.60 26.87
CA ARG A 18 -15.66 -4.74 27.14
C ARG A 18 -16.03 -5.52 25.88
N THR A 19 -15.56 -5.07 24.71
CA THR A 19 -15.82 -5.67 23.41
C THR A 19 -14.64 -6.54 22.96
N ALA A 20 -14.92 -7.58 22.19
CA ALA A 20 -13.90 -8.42 21.59
C ALA A 20 -13.14 -7.64 20.50
N GLY A 21 -11.87 -7.35 20.75
CA GLY A 21 -10.95 -6.86 19.72
C GLY A 21 -10.43 -7.99 18.84
N LEU A 22 -10.02 -7.67 17.62
CA LEU A 22 -9.32 -8.63 16.75
C LEU A 22 -8.04 -9.12 17.44
N GLY A 23 -7.88 -10.44 17.60
CA GLY A 23 -6.75 -11.06 18.30
C GLY A 23 -6.91 -11.13 19.82
N GLY A 24 -7.99 -10.59 20.37
CA GLY A 24 -8.32 -10.65 21.79
C GLY A 24 -7.18 -10.21 22.72
N ARG A 25 -7.23 -10.71 23.96
CA ARG A 25 -6.16 -10.52 24.94
C ARG A 25 -4.96 -11.43 24.59
N PRO A 26 -3.74 -10.88 24.53
CA PRO A 26 -2.55 -11.66 24.24
C PRO A 26 -2.27 -12.67 25.35
N THR A 27 -1.66 -13.80 25.01
CA THR A 27 -1.18 -14.81 25.95
C THR A 27 0.25 -15.19 25.59
N PRO A 28 1.20 -15.22 26.55
CA PRO A 28 2.61 -15.46 26.27
C PRO A 28 2.86 -16.75 25.45
N SER A 29 2.19 -17.84 25.81
CA SER A 29 2.36 -19.15 25.16
C SER A 29 2.04 -19.19 23.66
N VAL A 30 1.29 -18.22 23.15
CA VAL A 30 0.85 -18.17 21.74
C VAL A 30 1.36 -16.92 21.04
N ASP A 31 1.18 -15.75 21.64
CA ASP A 31 1.51 -14.48 21.00
C ASP A 31 3.02 -14.22 20.95
N ASP A 32 3.80 -14.66 21.93
CA ASP A 32 5.24 -14.41 21.97
C ASP A 32 5.99 -15.12 20.82
N PRO A 33 5.82 -16.44 20.60
CA PRO A 33 6.51 -17.12 19.50
C PRO A 33 6.09 -16.58 18.13
N ILE A 34 4.79 -16.32 17.92
CA ILE A 34 4.29 -15.78 16.65
C ILE A 34 4.83 -14.37 16.41
N SER A 35 4.74 -13.49 17.41
CA SER A 35 5.26 -12.11 17.30
C SER A 35 6.77 -12.09 17.11
N GLY A 36 7.52 -13.03 17.70
CA GLY A 36 8.96 -13.20 17.48
C GLY A 36 9.30 -13.50 16.02
N VAL A 37 8.54 -14.41 15.38
CA VAL A 37 8.70 -14.70 13.94
C VAL A 37 8.34 -13.48 13.10
N MET A 38 7.23 -12.79 13.38
CA MET A 38 6.84 -11.57 12.66
C MET A 38 7.91 -10.49 12.79
N LEU A 39 8.47 -10.31 13.99
CA LEU A 39 9.52 -9.35 14.28
C LEU A 39 10.77 -9.64 13.44
N ALA A 40 11.20 -10.91 13.32
CA ALA A 40 12.32 -11.28 12.46
C ALA A 40 12.11 -10.88 10.98
N PHE A 41 10.90 -11.08 10.45
CA PHE A 41 10.55 -10.65 9.09
C PHE A 41 10.57 -9.13 8.93
N PHE A 42 10.00 -8.37 9.87
CA PHE A 42 10.00 -6.91 9.79
C PHE A 42 11.38 -6.30 10.04
N VAL A 43 12.22 -6.88 10.89
CA VAL A 43 13.63 -6.47 11.04
C VAL A 43 14.36 -6.69 9.72
N THR A 44 14.19 -7.86 9.10
CA THR A 44 14.78 -8.15 7.78
C THR A 44 14.29 -7.15 6.73
N GLY A 45 12.98 -6.89 6.69
CA GLY A 45 12.37 -5.89 5.80
C GLY A 45 12.89 -4.47 6.05
N ALA A 46 13.08 -4.07 7.31
CA ALA A 46 13.64 -2.78 7.68
C ALA A 46 15.09 -2.64 7.20
N VAL A 47 15.92 -3.64 7.46
CA VAL A 47 17.32 -3.68 6.99
C VAL A 47 17.35 -3.58 5.47
N LEU A 48 16.60 -4.41 4.75
CA LEU A 48 16.56 -4.39 3.28
C LEU A 48 16.17 -3.02 2.73
N ASN A 49 15.07 -2.43 3.21
CA ASN A 49 14.60 -1.14 2.73
C ASN A 49 15.56 0.01 3.08
N MET A 50 16.16 -0.02 4.27
CA MET A 50 17.17 0.96 4.69
C MET A 50 18.45 0.84 3.86
N THR A 51 18.93 -0.38 3.61
CA THR A 51 20.09 -0.63 2.73
C THR A 51 19.81 -0.13 1.31
N ILE A 52 18.63 -0.41 0.75
CA ILE A 52 18.22 0.10 -0.57
C ILE A 52 18.21 1.64 -0.56
N PHE A 53 17.60 2.25 0.45
CA PHE A 53 17.53 3.71 0.57
C PHE A 53 18.92 4.36 0.64
N GLN A 54 19.81 3.83 1.46
CA GLN A 54 21.19 4.34 1.60
C GLN A 54 22.00 4.17 0.33
N LEU A 55 21.94 2.99 -0.32
CA LEU A 55 22.63 2.73 -1.58
C LEU A 55 22.15 3.67 -2.69
N ASN A 56 20.85 3.90 -2.79
CA ASN A 56 20.28 4.81 -3.79
C ASN A 56 20.66 6.27 -3.51
N ARG A 57 20.62 6.70 -2.24
CA ARG A 57 21.06 8.03 -1.83
C ARG A 57 22.54 8.28 -2.15
N ARG A 58 23.42 7.29 -1.96
CA ARG A 58 24.85 7.37 -2.33
C ARG A 58 25.07 7.53 -3.84
N ARG A 59 24.12 7.09 -4.66
CA ARG A 59 24.16 7.20 -6.13
C ARG A 59 23.33 8.37 -6.66
N SER A 60 22.94 9.32 -5.80
CA SER A 60 22.04 10.44 -6.13
C SER A 60 20.67 10.03 -6.70
N HIS A 61 20.28 8.76 -6.52
CA HIS A 61 18.93 8.27 -6.83
C HIS A 61 18.04 8.45 -5.60
N LYS A 62 17.21 9.49 -5.60
CA LYS A 62 16.30 9.76 -4.47
C LYS A 62 15.02 8.95 -4.62
N PHE A 63 14.87 7.93 -3.78
CA PHE A 63 13.66 7.12 -3.75
C PHE A 63 13.06 7.07 -2.33
N VAL A 64 12.29 8.11 -2.00
CA VAL A 64 11.71 8.35 -0.66
C VAL A 64 10.83 7.20 -0.18
N LEU A 65 10.20 6.45 -1.10
CA LEU A 65 9.30 5.35 -0.74
C LEU A 65 10.03 4.20 -0.04
N SER A 66 11.32 3.94 -0.32
CA SER A 66 12.09 2.96 0.48
C SER A 66 12.26 3.42 1.93
N GLY A 67 12.42 4.72 2.17
CA GLY A 67 12.44 5.27 3.53
C GLY A 67 11.09 5.13 4.24
N LEU A 68 9.99 5.31 3.51
CA LEU A 68 8.63 5.10 4.04
C LEU A 68 8.39 3.62 4.40
N LEU A 69 8.84 2.68 3.56
CA LEU A 69 8.76 1.23 3.86
C LEU A 69 9.64 0.83 5.05
N PHE A 70 10.80 1.47 5.24
CA PHE A 70 11.58 1.32 6.46
C PHE A 70 10.80 1.79 7.69
N GLY A 71 10.22 3.00 7.65
CA GLY A 71 9.39 3.52 8.74
C GLY A 71 8.19 2.63 9.05
N PHE A 72 7.56 2.06 8.02
CA PHE A 72 6.52 1.05 8.15
C PHE A 72 7.00 -0.20 8.90
N CYS A 73 8.16 -0.76 8.52
CA CYS A 73 8.73 -1.92 9.22
C CYS A 73 9.04 -1.59 10.69
N MET A 74 9.56 -0.39 10.98
CA MET A 74 9.80 0.08 12.35
C MET A 74 8.49 0.15 13.16
N ALA A 75 7.42 0.70 12.59
CA ALA A 75 6.11 0.72 13.25
C ALA A 75 5.61 -0.70 13.57
N ARG A 76 5.86 -1.67 12.69
CA ARG A 76 5.48 -3.09 12.89
C ARG A 76 6.36 -3.82 13.89
N ILE A 77 7.65 -3.51 13.96
CA ILE A 77 8.53 -3.99 15.03
C ILE A 77 8.00 -3.49 16.38
N THR A 78 7.74 -2.19 16.51
CA THR A 78 7.17 -1.61 17.74
C THR A 78 5.82 -2.23 18.10
N ALA A 79 4.93 -2.44 17.13
CA ALA A 79 3.65 -3.11 17.37
C ALA A 79 3.82 -4.53 17.96
N ASN A 80 4.74 -5.34 17.41
CA ASN A 80 5.01 -6.69 17.90
C ASN A 80 5.68 -6.68 19.28
N VAL A 81 6.63 -5.77 19.52
CA VAL A 81 7.26 -5.61 20.85
C VAL A 81 6.22 -5.24 21.91
N LEU A 82 5.33 -4.29 21.61
CA LEU A 82 4.24 -3.91 22.50
C LEU A 82 3.24 -5.05 22.71
N ARG A 83 2.98 -5.87 21.69
CA ARG A 83 2.12 -7.06 21.79
C ARG A 83 2.72 -8.10 22.76
N ILE A 84 4.02 -8.36 22.69
CA ILE A 84 4.75 -9.27 23.61
C ILE A 84 4.76 -8.69 25.03
N ALA A 85 5.08 -7.40 25.18
CA ALA A 85 5.08 -6.73 26.48
C ALA A 85 3.69 -6.76 27.14
N TRP A 86 2.63 -6.56 26.35
CA TRP A 86 1.25 -6.66 26.82
C TRP A 86 0.85 -8.10 27.16
N ALA A 87 1.38 -9.12 26.47
CA ALA A 87 1.18 -10.53 26.82
C ALA A 87 1.73 -10.85 28.22
N SER A 88 2.89 -10.29 28.55
CA SER A 88 3.54 -10.46 29.85
C SER A 88 2.88 -9.63 30.96
N ASN A 89 2.27 -8.48 30.61
CA ASN A 89 1.64 -7.56 31.55
C ASN A 89 0.20 -7.22 31.12
N PRO A 90 -0.76 -8.18 31.22
CA PRO A 90 -2.10 -8.03 30.65
C PRO A 90 -2.96 -6.97 31.34
N THR A 91 -2.61 -6.57 32.57
CA THR A 91 -3.29 -5.54 33.35
C THR A 91 -2.85 -4.12 32.99
N ASP A 92 -1.73 -3.95 32.28
CA ASP A 92 -1.25 -2.64 31.86
C ASP A 92 -2.03 -2.14 30.64
N THR A 93 -2.99 -1.25 30.90
CA THR A 93 -3.81 -0.64 29.87
C THR A 93 -3.02 0.29 28.94
N SER A 94 -1.90 0.88 29.38
CA SER A 94 -1.08 1.76 28.55
C SER A 94 -0.39 0.98 27.44
N LEU A 95 0.13 -0.20 27.76
CA LEU A 95 0.67 -1.14 26.76
C LEU A 95 -0.42 -1.59 25.78
N ALA A 96 -1.62 -1.88 26.27
CA ALA A 96 -2.75 -2.26 25.43
C ALA A 96 -3.14 -1.15 24.43
N ILE A 97 -3.21 0.11 24.89
CA ILE A 97 -3.50 1.27 24.03
C ILE A 97 -2.42 1.41 22.96
N ALA A 98 -1.14 1.43 23.37
CA ALA A 98 -0.02 1.60 22.45
C ALA A 98 0.02 0.48 21.40
N ALA A 99 -0.14 -0.79 21.81
CA ALA A 99 -0.17 -1.94 20.90
C ALA A 99 -1.28 -1.81 19.85
N ASN A 100 -2.48 -1.38 20.25
CA ASN A 100 -3.60 -1.18 19.33
C ASN A 100 -3.37 -0.02 18.36
N VAL A 101 -2.79 1.09 18.83
CA VAL A 101 -2.48 2.26 17.99
C VAL A 101 -1.48 1.86 16.90
N PHE A 102 -0.33 1.28 17.27
CA PHE A 102 0.68 0.88 16.28
C PHE A 102 0.18 -0.22 15.33
N THR A 103 -0.61 -1.17 15.83
CA THR A 103 -1.18 -2.23 14.97
C THR A 103 -2.11 -1.67 13.89
N ASN A 104 -2.97 -0.71 14.25
CA ASN A 104 -3.97 -0.17 13.33
C ASN A 104 -3.42 0.94 12.43
N ALA A 105 -2.53 1.78 12.96
CA ALA A 105 -1.95 2.91 12.24
C ALA A 105 -0.94 2.47 11.15
N GLY A 106 -0.16 1.42 11.42
CA GLY A 106 0.96 1.01 10.55
C GLY A 106 0.55 0.76 9.10
N VAL A 107 -0.55 0.05 8.88
CA VAL A 107 -1.04 -0.35 7.54
C VAL A 107 -1.31 0.81 6.58
N VAL A 108 -1.62 2.00 7.11
CA VAL A 108 -2.01 3.17 6.31
C VAL A 108 -0.87 3.62 5.40
N LEU A 109 0.38 3.41 5.82
CA LEU A 109 1.56 3.73 5.03
C LEU A 109 1.59 2.94 3.71
N LEU A 110 1.17 1.66 3.72
CA LEU A 110 1.12 0.86 2.49
C LEU A 110 0.03 1.32 1.53
N PHE A 111 -1.11 1.82 2.04
CA PHE A 111 -2.15 2.42 1.19
C PHE A 111 -1.63 3.68 0.49
N VAL A 112 -0.88 4.52 1.22
CA VAL A 112 -0.24 5.72 0.64
C VAL A 112 0.73 5.32 -0.48
N VAL A 113 1.56 4.29 -0.27
CA VAL A 113 2.49 3.78 -1.29
C VAL A 113 1.75 3.32 -2.54
N ASN A 114 0.72 2.49 -2.39
CA ASN A 114 -0.07 2.00 -3.54
C ASN A 114 -0.76 3.15 -4.27
N LEU A 115 -1.27 4.14 -3.55
CA LEU A 115 -1.92 5.31 -4.15
C LEU A 115 -0.92 6.17 -4.92
N ILE A 116 0.30 6.34 -4.40
CA ILE A 116 1.39 7.01 -5.12
C ILE A 116 1.73 6.25 -6.40
N PHE A 117 1.85 4.91 -6.36
CA PHE A 117 2.09 4.13 -7.59
C PHE A 117 0.94 4.23 -8.59
N ALA A 118 -0.31 4.22 -8.13
CA ALA A 118 -1.47 4.40 -8.98
C ALA A 118 -1.45 5.77 -9.67
N GLN A 119 -1.11 6.83 -8.92
CA GLN A 119 -0.96 8.18 -9.46
C GLN A 119 0.16 8.25 -10.52
N ARG A 120 1.30 7.61 -10.26
CA ARG A 120 2.43 7.56 -11.22
C ARG A 120 2.04 6.81 -12.50
N ILE A 121 1.35 5.68 -12.36
CA ILE A 121 0.86 4.90 -13.51
C ILE A 121 -0.17 5.71 -14.31
N LEU A 122 -1.11 6.40 -13.65
CA LEU A 122 -2.10 7.23 -14.32
C LEU A 122 -1.45 8.37 -15.11
N ARG A 123 -0.45 9.04 -14.53
CA ARG A 123 0.32 10.10 -15.20
C ARG A 123 1.13 9.59 -16.39
N ALA A 124 1.63 8.35 -16.33
CA ALA A 124 2.35 7.71 -17.42
C ALA A 124 1.42 7.23 -18.56
N TYR A 125 0.25 6.66 -18.22
CA TYR A 125 -0.71 6.14 -19.20
C TYR A 125 -1.52 7.22 -19.89
N HIS A 126 -1.98 8.21 -19.13
CA HIS A 126 -2.87 9.28 -19.60
C HIS A 126 -2.36 10.63 -19.09
N PRO A 127 -1.28 11.19 -19.69
CA PRO A 127 -0.64 12.40 -19.19
C PRO A 127 -1.61 13.59 -19.05
N ASN A 128 -2.51 13.79 -20.01
CA ASN A 128 -3.50 14.87 -19.97
C ASN A 128 -4.44 14.80 -18.76
N ILE A 129 -4.83 13.59 -18.35
CA ILE A 129 -5.71 13.38 -17.19
C ILE A 129 -4.89 13.42 -15.90
N GLY A 130 -3.80 12.67 -15.82
CA GLY A 130 -2.99 12.54 -14.61
C GLY A 130 -2.27 13.83 -14.19
N TRP A 131 -1.97 14.72 -15.13
CA TRP A 131 -1.38 16.04 -14.88
C TRP A 131 -2.41 17.18 -14.85
N SER A 132 -3.68 16.90 -15.13
CA SER A 132 -4.73 17.91 -15.01
C SER A 132 -4.78 18.48 -13.59
N LYS A 133 -5.12 19.76 -13.48
CA LYS A 133 -5.37 20.43 -12.18
C LYS A 133 -6.37 19.66 -11.30
N PRO A 134 -7.56 19.24 -11.78
CA PRO A 134 -8.51 18.51 -10.94
C PRO A 134 -7.96 17.18 -10.42
N ALA A 135 -7.28 16.38 -11.25
CA ALA A 135 -6.70 15.11 -10.79
C ALA A 135 -5.61 15.35 -9.73
N SER A 136 -4.74 16.34 -9.93
CA SER A 136 -3.68 16.66 -8.96
C SER A 136 -4.25 17.17 -7.62
N TRP A 137 -5.31 17.97 -7.63
CA TRP A 137 -6.02 18.38 -6.42
C TRP A 137 -6.72 17.20 -5.74
N ALA A 138 -7.34 16.30 -6.49
CA ALA A 138 -7.97 15.11 -5.95
C ALA A 138 -6.97 14.23 -5.17
N PHE A 139 -5.79 13.93 -5.75
CA PHE A 139 -4.77 13.16 -5.02
C PHE A 139 -4.26 13.90 -3.77
N LYS A 140 -4.03 15.21 -3.83
CA LYS A 140 -3.63 16.01 -2.66
C LYS A 140 -4.68 15.94 -1.55
N PHE A 141 -5.96 16.07 -1.91
CA PHE A 141 -7.07 15.92 -0.98
C PHE A 141 -7.11 14.51 -0.36
N LEU A 142 -6.92 13.45 -1.17
CA LEU A 142 -6.87 12.08 -0.67
C LEU A 142 -5.73 11.87 0.34
N TYR A 143 -4.53 12.37 0.07
CA TYR A 143 -3.41 12.28 1.01
C TYR A 143 -3.67 13.04 2.31
N PHE A 144 -4.27 14.22 2.23
CA PHE A 144 -4.70 14.98 3.40
C PHE A 144 -5.77 14.21 4.19
N ALA A 145 -6.79 13.68 3.51
CA ALA A 145 -7.87 12.92 4.13
C ALA A 145 -7.37 11.63 4.80
N ILE A 146 -6.35 10.97 4.26
CA ILE A 146 -5.66 9.84 4.90
C ILE A 146 -5.06 10.27 6.24
N GLY A 147 -4.30 11.36 6.26
CA GLY A 147 -3.68 11.88 7.49
C GLY A 147 -4.72 12.30 8.53
N ALA A 148 -5.75 13.02 8.11
CA ALA A 148 -6.86 13.43 8.98
C ALA A 148 -7.62 12.22 9.55
N SER A 149 -7.92 11.22 8.73
CA SER A 149 -8.58 9.98 9.15
C SER A 149 -7.72 9.21 10.16
N LEU A 150 -6.40 9.15 9.96
CA LEU A 150 -5.48 8.51 10.89
C LEU A 150 -5.47 9.20 12.25
N ILE A 151 -5.37 10.54 12.29
CA ILE A 151 -5.40 11.31 13.54
C ILE A 151 -6.73 11.08 14.26
N MET A 152 -7.84 11.19 13.54
CA MET A 152 -9.19 10.99 14.07
C MET A 152 -9.35 9.57 14.67
N LEU A 153 -8.86 8.54 13.97
CA LEU A 153 -8.92 7.15 14.44
C LEU A 153 -8.06 6.92 15.68
N ILE A 154 -6.83 7.45 15.71
CA ILE A 154 -5.95 7.34 16.88
C ILE A 154 -6.62 7.98 18.10
N THR A 155 -7.12 9.22 17.95
CA THR A 155 -7.82 9.93 19.02
C THR A 155 -9.04 9.13 19.49
N ALA A 156 -9.83 8.57 18.56
CA ALA A 156 -11.01 7.78 18.92
C ALA A 156 -10.65 6.47 19.64
N VAL A 157 -9.59 5.78 19.21
CA VAL A 157 -9.08 4.59 19.88
C VAL A 157 -8.63 4.93 21.30
N VAL A 158 -7.77 5.95 21.47
CA VAL A 158 -7.26 6.34 22.78
C VAL A 158 -8.40 6.79 23.70
N TYR A 159 -9.24 7.72 23.25
CA TYR A 159 -10.31 8.29 24.09
C TYR A 159 -11.35 7.25 24.52
N ASN A 160 -11.56 6.18 23.73
CA ASN A 160 -12.46 5.09 24.08
C ASN A 160 -12.02 4.34 25.36
N PHE A 161 -10.72 4.36 25.71
CA PHE A 161 -10.23 3.81 26.97
C PHE A 161 -10.44 4.77 28.15
N TYR A 162 -10.62 6.08 27.94
CA TYR A 162 -10.73 7.05 29.03
C TYR A 162 -12.18 7.39 29.41
N THR A 163 -13.17 6.98 28.61
CA THR A 163 -14.58 7.26 28.86
C THR A 163 -15.36 6.02 29.27
N LEU A 164 -16.33 6.17 30.18
CA LEU A 164 -17.36 5.17 30.48
C LEU A 164 -18.73 5.58 29.96
N ASN A 165 -18.91 6.83 29.52
CA ASN A 165 -20.19 7.34 29.08
C ASN A 165 -20.67 6.61 27.81
N PRO A 166 -21.84 5.93 27.83
CA PRO A 166 -22.37 5.21 26.67
C PRO A 166 -22.55 6.09 25.44
N HIS A 167 -23.01 7.33 25.61
CA HIS A 167 -23.24 8.27 24.50
C HIS A 167 -21.92 8.62 23.79
N THR A 168 -20.88 8.95 24.56
CA THR A 168 -19.55 9.22 24.02
C THR A 168 -18.96 7.98 23.34
N LYS A 169 -19.12 6.78 23.92
CA LYS A 169 -18.65 5.54 23.30
C LYS A 169 -19.32 5.27 21.95
N GLN A 170 -20.61 5.57 21.82
CA GLN A 170 -21.33 5.45 20.56
C GLN A 170 -20.77 6.41 19.49
N GLN A 171 -20.52 7.67 19.84
CA GLN A 171 -19.90 8.62 18.90
C GLN A 171 -18.49 8.20 18.47
N LEU A 172 -17.65 7.76 19.42
CA LEU A 172 -16.30 7.24 19.13
C LEU A 172 -16.35 6.01 18.23
N ARG A 173 -17.37 5.18 18.43
CA ARG A 173 -17.62 3.99 17.64
C ARG A 173 -17.97 4.35 16.19
N ASP A 174 -18.85 5.32 15.98
CA ASP A 174 -19.23 5.80 14.65
C ASP A 174 -18.02 6.41 13.92
N ILE A 175 -17.16 7.13 14.64
CA ILE A 175 -15.88 7.64 14.14
C ILE A 175 -14.97 6.48 13.69
N GLN A 176 -14.82 5.44 14.50
CA GLN A 176 -14.00 4.26 14.15
C GLN A 176 -14.54 3.52 12.93
N LEU A 177 -15.85 3.35 12.82
CA LEU A 177 -16.49 2.73 11.67
C LEU A 177 -16.30 3.55 10.40
N THR A 178 -16.52 4.86 10.48
CA THR A 178 -16.36 5.76 9.34
C THR A 178 -14.91 5.81 8.87
N GLY A 179 -13.96 5.96 9.80
CA GLY A 179 -12.53 5.99 9.47
C GLY A 179 -12.02 4.67 8.89
N SER A 180 -12.40 3.52 9.48
CA SER A 180 -12.01 2.20 8.94
C SER A 180 -12.64 1.91 7.57
N THR A 181 -13.88 2.32 7.35
CA THR A 181 -14.56 2.21 6.05
C THR A 181 -13.89 3.07 4.99
N PHE A 182 -13.56 4.32 5.33
CA PHE A 182 -12.85 5.22 4.44
C PHE A 182 -11.47 4.67 4.04
N LEU A 183 -10.69 4.18 5.01
CA LEU A 183 -9.40 3.54 4.73
C LEU A 183 -9.54 2.27 3.89
N ALA A 184 -10.61 1.48 4.07
CA ALA A 184 -10.89 0.34 3.21
C ALA A 184 -11.18 0.77 1.77
N ILE A 185 -12.03 1.78 1.55
CA ILE A 185 -12.29 2.33 0.21
C ILE A 185 -10.98 2.78 -0.45
N LEU A 186 -10.11 3.47 0.30
CA LEU A 186 -8.80 3.89 -0.20
C LEU A 186 -7.87 2.72 -0.55
N ALA A 187 -7.93 1.62 0.19
CA ALA A 187 -7.18 0.42 -0.13
C ALA A 187 -7.61 -0.16 -1.49
N PHE A 188 -8.89 -0.07 -1.87
CA PHE A 188 -9.37 -0.50 -3.19
C PHE A 188 -9.04 0.49 -4.30
N LEU A 189 -8.92 1.79 -4.00
CA LEU A 189 -8.83 2.88 -4.98
C LEU A 189 -7.77 2.72 -6.10
N PRO A 190 -6.59 2.11 -5.88
CA PRO A 190 -5.64 1.84 -6.97
C PRO A 190 -6.21 0.94 -8.08
N LEU A 191 -7.11 0.00 -7.77
CA LEU A 191 -7.71 -0.92 -8.75
C LEU A 191 -8.56 -0.19 -9.80
N PRO A 192 -9.57 0.64 -9.46
CA PRO A 192 -10.33 1.38 -10.46
C PRO A 192 -9.47 2.41 -11.20
N ILE A 193 -8.46 3.02 -10.57
CA ILE A 193 -7.53 3.92 -11.27
C ILE A 193 -6.78 3.17 -12.38
N VAL A 194 -6.23 2.00 -12.06
CA VAL A 194 -5.53 1.15 -13.05
C VAL A 194 -6.51 0.61 -14.09
N GLY A 195 -7.71 0.17 -13.69
CA GLY A 195 -8.75 -0.28 -14.60
C GLY A 195 -9.15 0.80 -15.61
N LEU A 196 -9.33 2.03 -15.14
CA LEU A 196 -9.61 3.19 -16.00
C LEU A 196 -8.49 3.44 -17.03
N CYS A 197 -7.23 3.17 -16.67
CA CYS A 197 -6.11 3.31 -17.59
C CYS A 197 -6.21 2.36 -18.80
N PHE A 198 -6.83 1.19 -18.64
CA PHE A 198 -7.06 0.22 -19.72
C PHE A 198 -8.32 0.50 -20.55
N VAL A 199 -9.36 1.05 -19.92
CA VAL A 199 -10.64 1.35 -20.60
C VAL A 199 -10.55 2.62 -21.44
N LEU A 200 -9.86 3.65 -20.94
CA LEU A 200 -9.79 4.93 -21.66
C LEU A 200 -8.87 4.84 -22.89
N PRO A 201 -9.30 5.35 -24.06
CA PRO A 201 -8.47 5.39 -25.25
C PRO A 201 -7.29 6.33 -25.03
N ARG A 202 -6.08 5.83 -25.32
CA ARG A 202 -4.86 6.60 -25.16
C ARG A 202 -4.71 7.60 -26.31
N LYS A 203 -4.65 8.89 -25.98
CA LYS A 203 -4.51 10.00 -26.95
C LYS A 203 -3.07 10.43 -27.24
N MET A 204 -2.10 10.01 -26.41
CA MET A 204 -0.67 10.38 -26.52
C MET A 204 0.24 9.18 -26.28
N ALA A 205 1.51 9.25 -26.68
CA ALA A 205 2.50 8.21 -26.35
C ALA A 205 2.64 8.03 -24.82
N MET A 206 3.03 6.83 -24.39
CA MET A 206 3.18 6.51 -22.96
C MET A 206 4.43 7.18 -22.41
N ASP A 207 4.30 7.92 -21.31
CA ASP A 207 5.46 8.52 -20.64
C ASP A 207 6.11 7.49 -19.70
N LYS A 208 6.98 6.64 -20.27
CA LYS A 208 7.66 5.54 -19.56
C LYS A 208 8.57 6.14 -18.48
N PHE A 209 8.52 5.60 -17.26
CA PHE A 209 9.35 6.04 -16.12
C PHE A 209 10.00 4.85 -15.41
N GLY A 210 11.19 5.04 -14.85
CA GLY A 210 11.90 3.98 -14.12
C GLY A 210 12.27 2.76 -14.99
N GLN A 211 12.78 1.71 -14.37
CA GLN A 211 13.27 0.53 -15.08
C GLN A 211 12.20 -0.55 -15.31
N GLY A 212 12.35 -1.29 -16.40
CA GLY A 212 11.56 -2.48 -16.73
C GLY A 212 10.14 -2.20 -17.22
N ARG A 213 9.50 -3.27 -17.70
CA ARG A 213 8.19 -3.25 -18.37
C ARG A 213 7.09 -2.64 -17.51
N MET A 214 6.24 -1.84 -18.16
CA MET A 214 5.10 -1.20 -17.52
C MET A 214 4.08 -2.22 -17.00
N ARG A 215 3.92 -3.35 -17.70
CA ARG A 215 3.06 -4.47 -17.28
C ARG A 215 3.45 -5.02 -15.91
N THR A 216 4.75 -5.18 -15.62
CA THR A 216 5.22 -5.68 -14.33
C THR A 216 4.94 -4.69 -13.20
N LYS A 217 4.99 -3.38 -13.46
CA LYS A 217 4.63 -2.33 -12.48
C LYS A 217 3.16 -2.41 -12.14
N ILE A 218 2.31 -2.56 -13.16
CA ILE A 218 0.86 -2.73 -12.97
C ILE A 218 0.55 -4.02 -12.21
N GLN A 219 1.14 -5.15 -12.61
CA GLN A 219 0.94 -6.44 -11.93
C GLN A 219 1.33 -6.36 -10.46
N LEU A 220 2.48 -5.76 -10.16
CA LEU A 220 2.92 -5.55 -8.77
C LEU A 220 1.92 -4.70 -7.99
N LEU A 221 1.48 -3.58 -8.55
CA LEU A 221 0.50 -2.70 -7.89
C LEU A 221 -0.84 -3.42 -7.67
N VAL A 222 -1.37 -4.10 -8.68
CA VAL A 222 -2.65 -4.83 -8.59
C VAL A 222 -2.55 -5.92 -7.53
N PHE A 223 -1.47 -6.72 -7.56
CA PHE A 223 -1.23 -7.78 -6.59
C PHE A 223 -1.19 -7.25 -5.15
N THR A 224 -0.38 -6.22 -4.87
CA THR A 224 -0.30 -5.65 -3.53
C THR A 224 -1.60 -4.96 -3.12
N THR A 225 -2.32 -4.34 -4.07
CA THR A 225 -3.60 -3.69 -3.78
C THR A 225 -4.66 -4.71 -3.39
N ILE A 226 -4.78 -5.84 -4.09
CA ILE A 226 -5.73 -6.91 -3.74
C ILE A 226 -5.45 -7.43 -2.32
N LEU A 227 -4.18 -7.68 -1.98
CA LEU A 227 -3.79 -8.14 -0.65
C LEU A 227 -4.13 -7.11 0.44
N LEU A 228 -3.81 -5.84 0.22
CA LEU A 228 -4.08 -4.76 1.16
C LEU A 228 -5.59 -4.48 1.31
N SER A 229 -6.34 -4.54 0.22
CA SER A 229 -7.80 -4.47 0.19
C SER A 229 -8.43 -5.59 1.01
N LEU A 230 -7.96 -6.83 0.86
CA LEU A 230 -8.42 -7.97 1.65
C LEU A 230 -8.24 -7.71 3.16
N GLY A 231 -7.04 -7.28 3.57
CA GLY A 231 -6.74 -6.96 4.97
C GLY A 231 -7.55 -5.77 5.50
N ALA A 232 -7.82 -4.75 4.67
CA ALA A 232 -8.64 -3.61 5.04
C ALA A 232 -10.12 -3.99 5.19
N SER A 233 -10.68 -4.70 4.20
CA SER A 233 -12.06 -5.21 4.24
C SER A 233 -12.30 -6.10 5.45
N PHE A 234 -11.39 -7.01 5.77
CA PHE A 234 -11.53 -7.90 6.92
C PHE A 234 -11.62 -7.09 8.23
N ARG A 235 -10.71 -6.13 8.44
CA ARG A 235 -10.69 -5.29 9.65
C ARG A 235 -11.92 -4.40 9.76
N THR A 236 -12.37 -3.84 8.65
CA THR A 236 -13.61 -3.05 8.61
C THR A 236 -14.82 -3.94 8.92
N ALA A 237 -14.93 -5.12 8.31
CA ALA A 237 -16.03 -6.06 8.56
C ALA A 237 -16.08 -6.52 10.03
N VAL A 238 -14.93 -6.88 10.62
CA VAL A 238 -14.81 -7.21 12.05
C VAL A 238 -15.21 -6.02 12.90
N SER A 239 -14.82 -4.81 12.48
CA SER A 239 -15.23 -3.59 13.18
C SER A 239 -16.75 -3.45 13.17
N PHE A 240 -17.50 -3.73 12.10
CA PHE A 240 -18.96 -3.64 12.08
C PHE A 240 -19.69 -4.66 12.98
N LYS A 241 -19.12 -5.85 13.19
CA LYS A 241 -19.73 -6.90 14.01
C LYS A 241 -19.17 -6.88 15.44
N VAL A 242 -19.80 -6.09 16.32
CA VAL A 242 -19.42 -6.02 17.73
C VAL A 242 -19.85 -7.28 18.47
N ARG A 243 -18.93 -7.90 19.19
CA ARG A 243 -19.18 -8.99 20.12
C ARG A 243 -18.64 -8.66 21.52
N PRO A 244 -19.26 -9.16 22.60
CA PRO A 244 -18.69 -9.06 23.94
C PRO A 244 -17.33 -9.74 24.04
N ALA A 245 -16.42 -9.24 24.88
CA ALA A 245 -15.09 -9.84 25.06
C ALA A 245 -15.12 -11.30 25.54
N ASN A 246 -16.20 -11.71 26.21
CA ASN A 246 -16.38 -13.06 26.73
C ASN A 246 -17.02 -14.04 25.70
N ASP A 247 -17.51 -13.53 24.56
CA ASP A 247 -18.08 -14.34 23.46
C ASP A 247 -17.46 -13.93 22.10
N PRO A 248 -16.15 -14.18 21.90
CA PRO A 248 -15.50 -13.87 20.63
C PRO A 248 -15.89 -14.88 19.54
N ALA A 249 -16.30 -14.37 18.37
CA ALA A 249 -16.45 -15.18 17.16
C ALA A 249 -15.11 -15.61 16.54
N TRP A 250 -15.15 -16.54 15.58
CA TRP A 250 -13.96 -17.09 14.90
C TRP A 250 -13.03 -16.02 14.28
N TYR A 251 -13.61 -14.92 13.77
CA TYR A 251 -12.85 -13.83 13.15
C TYR A 251 -12.14 -12.92 14.16
N HIS A 252 -12.41 -13.05 15.46
CA HIS A 252 -11.65 -12.40 16.52
C HIS A 252 -10.43 -13.21 16.98
N SER A 253 -10.22 -14.40 16.41
CA SER A 253 -9.11 -15.28 16.79
C SER A 253 -7.74 -14.64 16.57
N LYS A 254 -6.74 -15.13 17.31
CA LYS A 254 -5.33 -14.73 17.16
C LYS A 254 -4.80 -15.04 15.77
N ALA A 255 -5.22 -16.17 15.19
CA ALA A 255 -4.86 -16.54 13.83
C ALA A 255 -5.29 -15.47 12.82
N CYS A 256 -6.56 -15.02 12.88
CA CYS A 256 -7.04 -13.93 12.03
C CYS A 256 -6.26 -12.63 12.27
N TYR A 257 -5.96 -12.30 13.53
CA TYR A 257 -5.16 -11.12 13.86
C TYR A 257 -3.80 -11.13 13.17
N TYR A 258 -3.03 -12.22 13.26
CA TYR A 258 -1.70 -12.28 12.65
C TYR A 258 -1.75 -12.36 11.12
N CYS A 259 -2.67 -13.17 10.56
CA CYS A 259 -2.80 -13.30 9.11
C CYS A 259 -3.15 -11.97 8.43
N PHE A 260 -4.18 -11.28 8.92
CA PHE A 260 -4.69 -10.08 8.26
C PHE A 260 -3.96 -8.79 8.63
N ASN A 261 -3.29 -8.71 9.79
CA ASN A 261 -2.52 -7.51 10.17
C ASN A 261 -1.03 -7.61 9.85
N TYR A 262 -0.44 -8.80 9.74
CA TYR A 262 1.02 -8.93 9.60
C TYR A 262 1.44 -9.76 8.40
N VAL A 263 0.87 -10.95 8.19
CA VAL A 263 1.30 -11.83 7.08
C VAL A 263 1.08 -11.17 5.72
N ILE A 264 -0.12 -10.59 5.49
CA ILE A 264 -0.43 -9.82 4.27
C ILE A 264 0.63 -8.74 4.03
N GLU A 265 1.01 -8.04 5.08
CA GLU A 265 1.92 -6.91 4.99
C GLU A 265 3.37 -7.33 4.75
N ILE A 266 3.80 -8.42 5.38
CA ILE A 266 5.09 -9.05 5.10
C ILE A 266 5.16 -9.40 3.62
N ILE A 267 4.14 -10.08 3.08
CA ILE A 267 4.09 -10.43 1.65
C ILE A 267 4.24 -9.18 0.79
N VAL A 268 3.53 -8.09 1.11
CA VAL A 268 3.60 -6.82 0.37
C VAL A 268 4.99 -6.17 0.47
N VAL A 269 5.57 -6.07 1.66
CA VAL A 269 6.90 -5.48 1.88
C VAL A 269 7.98 -6.24 1.11
N PHE A 270 7.98 -7.57 1.20
CA PHE A 270 8.96 -8.40 0.50
C PHE A 270 8.71 -8.38 -1.01
N SER A 271 7.46 -8.36 -1.48
CA SER A 271 7.15 -8.19 -2.90
C SER A 271 7.72 -6.88 -3.44
N TYR A 272 7.62 -5.78 -2.68
CA TYR A 272 8.25 -4.52 -3.06
C TYR A 272 9.78 -4.61 -3.08
N ALA A 273 10.40 -5.09 -2.01
CA ALA A 273 11.85 -5.20 -1.92
C ALA A 273 12.45 -6.08 -3.02
N LEU A 274 11.90 -7.29 -3.23
CA LEU A 274 12.38 -8.26 -4.20
C LEU A 274 12.14 -7.83 -5.65
N SER A 275 11.02 -7.16 -5.93
CA SER A 275 10.75 -6.60 -7.26
C SER A 275 11.63 -5.40 -7.61
N ARG A 276 12.53 -4.95 -6.72
CA ARG A 276 13.35 -3.74 -6.91
C ARG A 276 12.49 -2.54 -7.29
N PHE A 277 11.41 -2.35 -6.53
CA PHE A 277 10.44 -1.29 -6.77
C PHE A 277 11.09 0.11 -6.78
N ASP A 278 12.21 0.25 -6.07
CA ASP A 278 13.06 1.45 -6.04
C ASP A 278 13.54 1.88 -7.43
N ARG A 279 13.89 0.92 -8.29
CA ARG A 279 14.30 1.19 -9.67
C ARG A 279 13.10 1.25 -10.61
N ARG A 280 12.12 0.37 -10.40
CA ARG A 280 10.95 0.28 -11.30
C ARG A 280 10.07 1.50 -11.28
N PHE A 281 9.88 2.09 -10.10
CA PHE A 281 8.99 3.24 -9.93
C PHE A 281 9.74 4.57 -9.81
N HIS A 282 11.05 4.60 -10.04
CA HIS A 282 11.83 5.85 -9.99
C HIS A 282 11.29 6.89 -10.98
N ILE A 283 11.13 8.12 -10.51
CA ILE A 283 10.78 9.28 -11.34
C ILE A 283 11.92 10.28 -11.23
N PRO A 284 12.39 10.90 -12.33
CA PRO A 284 13.40 11.94 -12.28
C PRO A 284 13.02 13.11 -11.36
N ASP A 285 14.00 13.71 -10.70
CA ASP A 285 13.77 14.89 -9.86
C ASP A 285 13.22 16.05 -10.72
N GLY A 286 12.20 16.75 -10.23
CA GLY A 286 11.63 17.93 -10.89
C GLY A 286 10.59 17.67 -11.98
N SER A 287 10.06 16.45 -12.13
CA SER A 287 8.96 16.20 -13.07
C SER A 287 7.66 16.91 -12.62
N HIS A 288 7.19 17.88 -13.42
CA HIS A 288 6.03 18.73 -13.13
C HIS A 288 5.00 18.78 -14.28
N ALA A 289 5.33 18.27 -15.46
CA ALA A 289 4.49 18.31 -16.66
C ALA A 289 4.45 16.96 -17.41
N PRO A 290 3.46 16.78 -18.31
CA PRO A 290 3.45 15.67 -19.28
C PRO A 290 4.76 15.57 -20.07
N GLY A 291 5.35 14.37 -20.15
CA GLY A 291 6.60 14.12 -20.85
C GLY A 291 7.82 14.13 -19.93
N ASP A 292 7.77 14.81 -18.79
CA ASP A 292 8.92 14.95 -17.89
C ASP A 292 9.45 13.63 -17.32
N TYR A 293 8.71 12.51 -17.43
CA TYR A 293 9.24 11.21 -17.01
C TYR A 293 10.26 10.65 -18.01
N SER A 294 10.10 10.95 -19.30
CA SER A 294 10.97 10.50 -20.39
C SER A 294 12.03 11.52 -20.80
N THR A 295 11.79 12.83 -20.63
CA THR A 295 12.71 13.89 -21.10
C THR A 295 13.98 14.05 -20.27
N ASN A 296 14.00 13.58 -19.02
CA ASN A 296 15.15 13.78 -18.12
C ASN A 296 16.26 12.71 -18.31
N LYS A 297 16.57 12.35 -19.57
CA LYS A 297 17.82 11.66 -19.96
C LYS A 297 18.97 12.67 -19.86
N THR A 298 19.32 13.10 -18.65
CA THR A 298 20.33 14.14 -18.46
C THR A 298 21.74 13.59 -18.70
N LYS A 299 22.36 14.17 -19.74
CA LYS A 299 23.79 14.21 -20.16
C LYS A 299 24.32 13.02 -20.99
N PRO A 300 25.04 13.29 -22.10
CA PRO A 300 25.67 12.26 -22.92
C PRO A 300 26.76 11.57 -22.10
N GLN A 301 26.51 10.31 -21.73
CA GLN A 301 27.55 9.41 -21.26
C GLN A 301 28.28 8.84 -22.48
N ASP A 302 29.60 8.89 -22.40
CA ASP A 302 30.63 8.34 -23.30
C ASP A 302 30.11 7.22 -24.26
N PRO A 303 30.23 7.36 -25.60
CA PRO A 303 29.61 6.45 -26.58
C PRO A 303 30.02 4.98 -26.48
N MET A 304 31.06 4.65 -25.70
CA MET A 304 31.57 3.28 -25.57
C MET A 304 30.74 2.39 -24.62
N TYR A 305 29.87 2.96 -23.77
CA TYR A 305 29.01 2.18 -22.85
C TYR A 305 27.55 2.63 -22.88
N ARG A 306 26.99 2.78 -24.09
CA ARG A 306 25.57 3.04 -24.27
C ARG A 306 24.78 1.73 -24.14
N VAL A 307 24.08 1.56 -23.02
CA VAL A 307 23.03 0.53 -22.90
C VAL A 307 21.87 0.99 -23.77
N ASN A 308 21.60 0.30 -24.87
CA ASN A 308 20.48 0.60 -25.75
C ASN A 308 19.18 0.66 -24.95
N THR A 309 18.40 1.73 -25.14
CA THR A 309 17.08 1.80 -24.51
C THR A 309 16.15 0.77 -25.15
N GLU A 310 15.25 0.16 -24.37
CA GLU A 310 14.33 -0.89 -24.87
C GLU A 310 13.55 -0.45 -26.11
N GLU A 311 13.26 0.85 -26.25
CA GLU A 311 12.62 1.46 -27.43
C GLU A 311 13.43 1.28 -28.72
N GLU A 312 14.76 1.27 -28.62
CA GLU A 312 15.69 1.06 -29.74
C GLU A 312 15.86 -0.42 -30.08
N VAL A 313 15.57 -1.32 -29.13
CA VAL A 313 15.78 -2.78 -29.29
C VAL A 313 14.48 -3.50 -29.67
N PHE A 314 13.34 -3.08 -29.12
CA PHE A 314 12.08 -3.83 -29.21
C PHE A 314 10.92 -3.04 -29.85
N GLY A 315 11.10 -1.76 -30.16
CA GLY A 315 10.03 -0.92 -30.71
C GLY A 315 8.84 -0.73 -29.75
N ASP A 316 7.88 0.08 -30.16
CA ASP A 316 6.73 0.49 -29.34
C ASP A 316 5.53 -0.49 -29.37
N ASP A 317 5.75 -1.73 -29.80
CA ASP A 317 4.71 -2.75 -30.00
C ASP A 317 4.25 -3.41 -28.70
N GLU A 318 3.65 -2.62 -27.78
CA GLU A 318 3.02 -3.17 -26.56
C GLU A 318 1.51 -3.43 -26.69
N ARG A 319 0.89 -3.24 -27.87
CA ARG A 319 -0.49 -3.67 -28.14
C ARG A 319 -0.53 -4.79 -29.19
N PRO A 320 -1.38 -5.83 -29.03
CA PRO A 320 -1.73 -6.68 -30.16
C PRO A 320 -2.34 -5.78 -31.25
N ARG A 321 -1.75 -5.79 -32.44
CA ARG A 321 -2.21 -5.01 -33.60
C ARG A 321 -3.64 -5.41 -33.92
N THR A 322 -4.50 -4.43 -34.19
CA THR A 322 -5.87 -4.71 -34.66
C THR A 322 -5.82 -5.42 -36.02
N ALA A 323 -6.86 -6.20 -36.35
CA ALA A 323 -6.91 -6.96 -37.60
C ALA A 323 -6.70 -6.05 -38.84
N GLU A 324 -7.24 -4.82 -38.80
CA GLU A 324 -7.07 -3.81 -39.85
C GLU A 324 -5.62 -3.34 -39.99
N GLN A 325 -4.89 -3.18 -38.88
CA GLN A 325 -3.47 -2.80 -38.90
C GLN A 325 -2.59 -3.91 -39.45
N ASN A 326 -2.90 -5.18 -39.14
CA ASN A 326 -2.22 -6.33 -39.74
C ASN A 326 -2.46 -6.42 -41.25
N GLN A 327 -3.69 -6.17 -41.70
CA GLN A 327 -4.01 -6.16 -43.13
C GLN A 327 -3.35 -5.02 -43.90
N GLN A 328 -3.21 -3.84 -43.29
CA GLN A 328 -2.49 -2.72 -43.92
C GLN A 328 -1.00 -2.99 -44.04
N MET A 329 -0.39 -3.56 -43.01
CA MET A 329 1.02 -3.95 -43.03
C MET A 329 1.29 -5.09 -44.02
N GLN A 330 0.41 -6.08 -44.11
CA GLN A 330 0.51 -7.13 -45.14
C GLN A 330 0.46 -6.54 -46.55
N ARG A 331 -0.43 -5.58 -46.81
CA ARG A 331 -0.50 -4.88 -48.10
C ARG A 331 0.78 -4.09 -48.40
N GLN A 332 1.31 -3.37 -47.41
CA GLN A 332 2.57 -2.63 -47.57
C GLN A 332 3.77 -3.56 -47.81
N TRP A 333 3.79 -4.73 -47.16
CA TRP A 333 4.80 -5.75 -47.35
C TRP A 333 4.73 -6.37 -48.76
N GLU A 334 3.52 -6.69 -49.23
CA GLU A 334 3.29 -7.20 -50.59
C GLU A 334 3.65 -6.17 -51.67
N GLU A 335 3.37 -4.89 -51.45
CA GLU A 335 3.78 -3.80 -52.34
C GLU A 335 5.30 -3.61 -52.36
N GLY A 336 5.97 -3.77 -51.21
CA GLY A 336 7.43 -3.77 -51.11
C GLY A 336 8.06 -4.92 -51.91
N LEU A 337 7.57 -6.14 -51.71
CA LEU A 337 7.99 -7.34 -52.45
C LEU A 337 7.79 -7.18 -53.96
N LYS A 338 6.65 -6.62 -54.40
CA LYS A 338 6.41 -6.37 -55.83
C LYS A 338 7.39 -5.36 -56.42
N LYS A 339 7.78 -4.35 -55.66
CA LYS A 339 8.80 -3.37 -56.10
C LYS A 339 10.19 -3.99 -56.17
N GLU A 340 10.56 -4.83 -55.21
CA GLU A 340 11.84 -5.55 -55.23
C GLU A 340 11.91 -6.54 -56.40
N LEU A 341 10.86 -7.35 -56.61
CA LEU A 341 10.79 -8.26 -57.77
C LEU A 341 10.85 -7.49 -59.10
N HIS A 342 10.19 -6.34 -59.20
CA HIS A 342 10.22 -5.53 -60.41
C HIS A 342 11.64 -4.99 -60.68
N ASN A 343 12.38 -4.62 -59.62
CA ASN A 343 13.76 -4.15 -59.72
C ASN A 343 14.77 -5.26 -60.06
N GLU A 344 14.49 -6.52 -59.71
CA GLU A 344 15.32 -7.67 -60.09
C GLU A 344 15.06 -8.17 -61.52
N THR A 345 13.92 -7.78 -62.12
CA THR A 345 13.53 -8.19 -63.49
C THR A 345 13.87 -7.18 -64.60
N VAL A 346 14.59 -6.09 -64.28
CA VAL A 346 15.03 -5.06 -65.25
C VAL A 346 16.53 -5.12 -65.47
#